data_AF-A0A8J4Y0G9-F1
#
_entry.id   AF-A0A8J4Y0G9-F1
#
_cell.length_a   1.000
_cell.length_b   1.000
_cell.length_c   1.000
_cell.angle_alpha   90.00
_cell.angle_beta   90.00
_cell.angle_gamma   90.00
#
_symmetry.space_group_name_H-M   'P 1'
#
loop_
_entity.id
_entity.type
_entity.pdbx_description
1 polymer ?
#
loop_
_entity_poly.entity_id
_entity_poly.type
_entity_poly.pdbx_seq_one_letter_code
_entity_poly.pdbx_strand_id
1 'polypeptide(L)'
;MTTANEGHKATVCRMNGGNAHLLCVPGQRLCKVTSSHVGGEGTYTFNKYIYSSLMGRVVTEPQRDLHVVKVLSGQQGTVMPEAGSIVTCRVLRVNPVQATVSIICVGPNKLHTPVSGTVRKQNVRDHQIDTVEMYNCFRPDDIILAVVISLGDLRNYELSTAGSEFGVVTAYCEEGHPLVPASWTTMKCKCRIEKRKVAKVMPPKS
;
A
#
# COMPACT_ATOMS: atom_id res chain seq x y z
N MET A 1 -43.24 30.00 26.15
CA MET A 1 -43.05 28.63 25.62
C MET A 1 -42.18 28.73 24.36
N THR A 2 -40.90 28.41 24.55
CA THR A 2 -39.94 27.78 23.64
C THR A 2 -40.56 27.29 22.31
N THR A 3 -40.02 27.59 21.13
CA THR A 3 -38.72 27.09 20.66
C THR A 3 -38.19 27.93 19.49
N ALA A 4 -36.91 28.31 19.59
CA ALA A 4 -36.10 28.77 18.49
C ALA A 4 -35.85 27.58 17.54
N ASN A 5 -36.27 27.71 16.28
CA ASN A 5 -35.93 26.74 15.25
C ASN A 5 -34.80 27.35 14.40
N GLU A 6 -33.57 27.19 14.90
CA GLU A 6 -32.36 27.48 14.15
C GLU A 6 -32.29 26.52 12.97
N GLY A 7 -32.78 27.00 11.81
CA GLY A 7 -32.60 26.37 10.52
C GLY A 7 -31.11 26.21 10.25
N HIS A 8 -30.59 25.02 10.54
CA HIS A 8 -29.21 24.62 10.30
C HIS A 8 -28.88 24.89 8.83
N LYS A 9 -27.99 25.87 8.62
CA LYS A 9 -27.52 26.34 7.32
C LYS A 9 -27.22 25.17 6.40
N ALA A 10 -27.99 25.07 5.32
CA ALA A 10 -27.62 24.31 4.14
C ALA A 10 -26.45 25.02 3.47
N THR A 11 -25.22 24.63 3.77
CA THR A 11 -24.04 25.07 3.03
C THR A 11 -23.13 23.85 3.06
N VAL A 12 -22.91 23.14 1.95
CA VAL A 12 -21.97 23.57 0.92
C VAL A 12 -22.38 23.06 -0.47
N CYS A 13 -22.93 23.96 -1.29
CA CYS A 13 -22.78 23.90 -2.74
C CYS A 13 -22.37 25.31 -3.19
N ARG A 14 -21.13 25.70 -2.89
CA ARG A 14 -20.43 26.76 -3.63
C ARG A 14 -19.20 26.12 -4.26
N MET A 15 -19.38 25.48 -5.40
CA MET A 15 -18.28 25.17 -6.30
C MET A 15 -18.02 26.40 -7.17
N ASN A 16 -17.35 27.41 -6.59
CA ASN A 16 -16.57 28.35 -7.38
C ASN A 16 -15.14 27.81 -7.43
N GLY A 17 -14.57 27.79 -8.63
CA GLY A 17 -13.25 27.25 -8.94
C GLY A 17 -12.12 27.88 -8.12
N GLY A 18 -11.86 27.29 -6.97
CA GLY A 18 -10.73 27.57 -6.11
C GLY A 18 -10.55 26.38 -5.17
N ASN A 19 -9.31 25.98 -4.90
CA ASN A 19 -8.93 24.87 -4.03
C ASN A 19 -9.40 25.05 -2.57
N ALA A 20 -10.71 25.03 -2.33
CA ALA A 20 -11.27 24.93 -1.00
C ALA A 20 -11.16 23.46 -0.58
N HIS A 21 -10.23 23.17 0.33
CA HIS A 21 -10.19 21.90 1.03
C HIS A 21 -11.44 21.77 1.91
N LEU A 22 -12.54 21.31 1.32
CA LEU A 22 -13.77 21.07 2.06
C LEU A 22 -13.61 19.82 2.91
N LEU A 23 -13.48 20.00 4.22
CA LEU A 23 -13.50 18.91 5.18
C LEU A 23 -14.95 18.61 5.58
N CYS A 24 -15.26 17.33 5.75
CA CYS A 24 -16.55 16.87 6.21
C CYS A 24 -16.45 15.87 7.36
N VAL A 25 -17.51 15.81 8.13
CA VAL A 25 -17.71 14.82 9.20
C VAL A 25 -18.78 13.80 8.80
N PRO A 26 -18.76 12.57 9.34
CA PRO A 26 -19.83 11.61 9.13
C PRO A 26 -21.20 12.21 9.50
N GLY A 27 -22.20 12.01 8.63
CA GLY A 27 -23.55 12.59 8.76
C GLY A 27 -23.72 13.99 8.17
N GLN A 28 -22.65 14.64 7.71
CA GLN A 28 -22.75 15.95 7.07
C GLN A 28 -23.37 15.84 5.67
N ARG A 29 -24.37 16.68 5.40
CA ARG A 29 -24.99 16.80 4.07
C ARG A 29 -24.05 17.54 3.11
N LEU A 30 -23.69 16.90 2.01
CA LEU A 30 -22.78 17.44 0.99
C LEU A 30 -23.56 18.15 -0.12
N CYS A 31 -24.33 17.40 -0.90
CA CYS A 31 -25.06 17.93 -2.06
C CYS A 31 -26.39 17.20 -2.29
N LYS A 32 -27.21 17.74 -3.20
CA LYS A 32 -28.46 17.10 -3.62
C LYS A 32 -28.19 16.13 -4.76
N VAL A 33 -28.75 14.92 -4.66
CA VAL A 33 -28.68 13.94 -5.75
C VAL A 33 -29.39 14.51 -6.96
N THR A 34 -28.64 14.71 -8.03
CA THR A 34 -29.12 15.22 -9.33
C THR A 34 -28.63 14.26 -10.41
N SER A 35 -29.21 14.28 -11.61
CA SER A 35 -28.73 13.47 -12.74
C SER A 35 -27.24 13.65 -13.04
N SER A 36 -26.67 14.80 -12.65
CA SER A 36 -25.24 15.11 -12.77
C SER A 36 -24.40 14.84 -11.53
N HIS A 37 -24.97 14.50 -10.35
CA HIS A 37 -24.22 14.35 -9.10
C HIS A 37 -24.55 13.03 -8.41
N VAL A 38 -23.57 12.15 -8.32
CA VAL A 38 -23.70 10.78 -7.79
C VAL A 38 -22.75 10.58 -6.61
N GLY A 39 -23.20 9.83 -5.60
CA GLY A 39 -22.38 9.48 -4.44
C GLY A 39 -21.35 8.42 -4.80
N GLY A 40 -20.09 8.69 -4.46
CA GLY A 40 -18.98 7.74 -4.57
C GLY A 40 -18.53 7.20 -3.20
N GLU A 41 -17.30 6.74 -3.14
CA GLU A 41 -16.68 6.21 -1.92
C GLU A 41 -16.73 7.20 -0.74
N GLY A 42 -17.06 6.70 0.45
CA GLY A 42 -17.16 7.53 1.66
C GLY A 42 -18.42 8.40 1.72
N THR A 43 -19.40 8.17 0.83
CA THR A 43 -20.70 8.82 0.86
C THR A 43 -21.85 7.82 0.83
N TYR A 44 -23.02 8.24 1.29
CA TYR A 44 -24.27 7.49 1.13
C TYR A 44 -25.39 8.43 0.70
N THR A 45 -26.41 7.89 0.03
CA THR A 45 -27.56 8.66 -0.40
C THR A 45 -28.74 8.42 0.54
N PHE A 46 -29.37 9.50 1.00
CA PHE A 46 -30.55 9.44 1.84
C PHE A 46 -31.50 10.60 1.48
N ASN A 47 -32.78 10.32 1.30
CA ASN A 47 -33.80 11.33 0.97
C ASN A 47 -33.42 12.31 -0.16
N LYS A 48 -32.85 11.81 -1.26
CA LYS A 48 -32.36 12.61 -2.41
C LYS A 48 -31.21 13.58 -2.10
N TYR A 49 -30.50 13.38 -0.99
CA TYR A 49 -29.28 14.10 -0.65
C TYR A 49 -28.12 13.10 -0.45
N ILE A 50 -26.91 13.58 -0.73
CA ILE A 50 -25.65 12.88 -0.51
C ILE A 50 -25.11 13.32 0.85
N TYR A 51 -24.84 12.35 1.70
CA TYR A 51 -24.26 12.53 3.02
C TYR A 51 -22.88 11.87 3.09
N SER A 52 -22.01 12.43 3.92
CA SER A 52 -20.71 11.82 4.22
C SER A 52 -20.87 10.63 5.17
N SER A 53 -20.30 9.48 4.85
CA SER A 53 -20.15 8.38 5.83
C SER A 53 -18.81 8.41 6.55
N LEU A 54 -17.80 9.06 5.96
CA LEU A 54 -16.44 9.16 6.50
C LEU A 54 -16.10 10.59 6.93
N MET A 55 -15.11 10.73 7.79
CA MET A 55 -14.46 12.01 8.04
C MET A 55 -13.36 12.18 6.99
N GLY A 56 -13.31 13.32 6.32
CA GLY A 56 -12.26 13.52 5.32
C GLY A 56 -12.43 14.73 4.43
N ARG A 57 -11.64 14.76 3.37
CA ARG A 57 -11.73 15.79 2.33
C ARG A 57 -12.73 15.36 1.28
N VAL A 58 -13.68 16.23 0.97
CA VAL A 58 -14.61 16.03 -0.14
C VAL A 58 -13.86 16.32 -1.44
N VAL A 59 -13.86 15.35 -2.35
CA VAL A 59 -13.33 15.47 -3.70
C VAL A 59 -14.45 15.16 -4.68
N THR A 60 -14.56 15.96 -5.73
CA THR A 60 -15.55 15.72 -6.79
C THR A 60 -14.81 15.48 -8.08
N GLU A 61 -14.92 14.26 -8.59
CA GLU A 61 -14.26 13.84 -9.82
C GLU A 61 -15.30 13.84 -10.95
N PRO A 62 -15.09 14.63 -12.03
CA PRO A 62 -15.92 14.53 -13.21
C PRO A 62 -15.60 13.24 -13.96
N GLN A 63 -16.59 12.35 -14.08
CA GLN A 63 -16.51 11.12 -14.85
C GLN A 63 -17.54 11.15 -15.98
N ARG A 64 -17.05 11.40 -17.21
CA ARG A 64 -17.88 11.61 -18.41
C ARG A 64 -18.84 12.78 -18.22
N ASP A 65 -20.10 12.51 -17.89
CA ASP A 65 -21.20 13.49 -17.67
C ASP A 65 -21.68 13.55 -16.21
N LEU A 66 -21.04 12.78 -15.32
CA LEU A 66 -21.41 12.66 -13.91
C LEU A 66 -20.30 13.24 -13.01
N HIS A 67 -20.68 14.00 -12.00
CA HIS A 67 -19.82 14.43 -10.91
C HIS A 67 -19.94 13.42 -9.78
N VAL A 68 -18.89 12.63 -9.59
CA VAL A 68 -18.83 11.64 -8.50
C VAL A 68 -18.25 12.32 -7.28
N VAL A 69 -19.06 12.46 -6.23
CA VAL A 69 -18.65 13.05 -4.96
C VAL A 69 -18.10 11.96 -4.06
N LYS A 70 -16.81 12.00 -3.77
CA LYS A 70 -16.10 11.07 -2.89
C LYS A 70 -15.60 11.80 -1.65
N VAL A 71 -15.45 11.08 -0.56
CA VAL A 71 -14.82 11.57 0.66
C VAL A 71 -13.56 10.79 0.90
N LEU A 72 -12.42 11.45 0.68
CA LEU A 72 -11.11 10.89 0.95
C LEU A 72 -10.81 11.04 2.43
N SER A 73 -10.82 9.92 3.16
CA SER A 73 -10.26 9.88 4.51
C SER A 73 -8.74 10.05 4.42
N GLY A 74 -8.14 10.71 5.41
CA GLY A 74 -6.67 10.78 5.53
C GLY A 74 -6.02 9.41 5.75
N GLN A 75 -6.82 8.40 6.10
CA GLN A 75 -6.45 7.00 6.06
C GLN A 75 -6.71 6.50 4.64
N GLN A 76 -5.68 6.44 3.81
CA GLN A 76 -5.76 5.72 2.53
C GLN A 76 -6.24 4.29 2.83
N GLY A 77 -7.28 3.84 2.12
CA GLY A 77 -7.92 2.56 2.38
C GLY A 77 -6.91 1.43 2.47
N THR A 78 -7.10 0.53 3.44
CA THR A 78 -6.27 -0.67 3.57
C THR A 78 -6.53 -1.56 2.37
N VAL A 79 -5.67 -1.47 1.34
CA VAL A 79 -5.71 -2.38 0.21
C VAL A 79 -5.30 -3.75 0.69
N MET A 80 -6.20 -4.72 0.59
CA MET A 80 -5.88 -6.11 0.92
C MET A 80 -4.95 -6.67 -0.18
N PRO A 81 -3.81 -7.29 0.16
CA PRO A 81 -2.97 -7.94 -0.84
C PRO A 81 -3.71 -9.11 -1.49
N GLU A 82 -3.79 -9.09 -2.83
CA GLU A 82 -4.33 -10.22 -3.62
C GLU A 82 -3.19 -11.08 -4.17
N ALA A 83 -3.50 -12.32 -4.56
CA ALA A 83 -2.55 -13.18 -5.27
C ALA A 83 -2.07 -12.48 -6.56
N GLY A 84 -0.76 -12.51 -6.81
CA GLY A 84 -0.11 -11.78 -7.91
C GLY A 84 0.25 -10.33 -7.59
N SER A 85 -0.17 -9.78 -6.46
CA SER A 85 0.20 -8.41 -6.07
C SER A 85 1.68 -8.30 -5.71
N ILE A 86 2.33 -7.23 -6.17
CA ILE A 86 3.70 -6.89 -5.80
C ILE A 86 3.67 -6.18 -4.44
N VAL A 87 4.47 -6.66 -3.51
CA VAL A 87 4.52 -6.19 -2.13
C VAL A 87 5.94 -5.80 -1.73
N THR A 88 6.04 -4.74 -0.92
CA THR A 88 7.28 -4.33 -0.26
C THR A 88 7.25 -4.83 1.18
N CYS A 89 8.25 -5.61 1.55
CA CYS A 89 8.31 -6.30 2.81
C CYS A 89 9.63 -6.02 3.53
N ARG A 90 9.60 -6.05 4.86
CA ARG A 90 10.79 -6.08 5.71
C ARG A 90 11.03 -7.48 6.24
N VAL A 91 12.25 -7.98 6.13
CA VAL A 91 12.64 -9.27 6.71
C VAL A 91 12.71 -9.15 8.22
N LEU A 92 11.95 -9.99 8.94
CA LEU A 92 12.01 -10.03 10.41
C LEU A 92 13.00 -11.08 10.87
N ARG A 93 12.92 -12.29 10.30
CA ARG A 93 13.72 -13.43 10.72
C ARG A 93 14.02 -14.34 9.55
N VAL A 94 15.24 -14.86 9.50
CA VAL A 94 15.67 -15.80 8.45
C VAL A 94 15.94 -17.15 9.09
N ASN A 95 15.36 -18.21 8.53
CA ASN A 95 15.72 -19.60 8.80
C ASN A 95 16.30 -20.25 7.54
N PRO A 96 17.01 -21.38 7.65
CA PRO A 96 17.49 -22.14 6.50
C PRO A 96 16.39 -22.53 5.50
N VAL A 97 15.19 -22.81 5.99
CA VAL A 97 14.05 -23.29 5.17
C VAL A 97 13.13 -22.16 4.69
N GLN A 98 13.00 -21.10 5.49
CA GLN A 98 12.05 -20.01 5.22
C GLN A 98 12.46 -18.70 5.89
N ALA A 99 12.11 -17.57 5.30
CA ALA A 99 12.24 -16.26 5.88
C ALA A 99 10.85 -15.70 6.25
N THR A 100 10.71 -15.23 7.48
CA THR A 100 9.52 -14.52 7.95
C THR A 100 9.69 -13.04 7.68
N VAL A 101 8.70 -12.44 7.04
CA VAL A 101 8.71 -11.05 6.62
C VAL A 101 7.43 -10.34 7.07
N SER A 102 7.49 -9.02 7.10
CA SER A 102 6.36 -8.15 7.38
C SER A 102 6.10 -7.28 6.15
N ILE A 103 4.90 -7.41 5.57
CA ILE A 103 4.43 -6.62 4.43
C ILE A 103 4.05 -5.23 4.92
N ILE A 104 4.65 -4.21 4.31
CA ILE A 104 4.45 -2.80 4.68
C ILE A 104 3.65 -2.08 3.59
N CYS A 105 3.88 -2.39 2.32
CA CYS A 105 3.19 -1.76 1.19
C CYS A 105 2.73 -2.81 0.18
N VAL A 106 1.60 -2.55 -0.46
CA VAL A 106 1.06 -3.29 -1.61
C VAL A 106 1.08 -2.34 -2.81
N GLY A 107 1.98 -2.59 -3.76
CA GLY A 107 2.27 -1.65 -4.84
C GLY A 107 2.59 -0.24 -4.31
N PRO A 108 1.87 0.81 -4.73
CA PRO A 108 2.08 2.18 -4.24
C PRO A 108 1.41 2.47 -2.88
N ASN A 109 0.54 1.58 -2.39
CA ASN A 109 -0.30 1.85 -1.22
C ASN A 109 0.35 1.29 0.04
N LYS A 110 0.54 2.15 1.04
CA LYS A 110 1.06 1.74 2.34
C LYS A 110 -0.05 1.10 3.17
N LEU A 111 0.23 -0.06 3.77
CA LEU A 111 -0.67 -0.70 4.72
C LEU A 111 -0.59 0.02 6.07
N HIS A 112 -1.75 0.29 6.66
CA HIS A 112 -1.83 0.84 8.02
C HIS A 112 -1.34 -0.18 9.05
N THR A 113 -1.81 -1.43 8.93
CA THR A 113 -1.42 -2.53 9.79
C THR A 113 -0.51 -3.46 9.01
N PRO A 114 0.75 -3.67 9.45
CA PRO A 114 1.65 -4.58 8.77
C PRO A 114 1.11 -6.01 8.84
N VAL A 115 1.28 -6.73 7.75
CA VAL A 115 0.77 -8.10 7.60
C VAL A 115 1.93 -9.07 7.54
N SER A 116 1.79 -10.27 8.11
CA SER A 116 2.86 -11.26 8.12
C SER A 116 2.92 -12.02 6.78
N GLY A 117 4.14 -12.31 6.33
CA GLY A 117 4.39 -13.12 5.15
C GLY A 117 5.57 -14.06 5.33
N THR A 118 5.64 -15.07 4.48
CA THR A 118 6.69 -16.10 4.50
C THR A 118 7.22 -16.33 3.11
N VAL A 119 8.56 -16.27 2.96
CA VAL A 119 9.27 -16.66 1.75
C VAL A 119 9.93 -18.00 2.01
N ARG A 120 9.49 -19.06 1.32
CA ARG A 120 10.06 -20.41 1.42
C ARG A 120 11.30 -20.54 0.52
N LYS A 121 12.22 -21.44 0.86
CA LYS A 121 13.45 -21.69 0.07
C LYS A 121 13.14 -21.97 -1.41
N GLN A 122 12.09 -22.75 -1.67
CA GLN A 122 11.65 -23.08 -3.02
C GLN A 122 11.18 -21.89 -3.85
N ASN A 123 10.79 -20.78 -3.21
CA ASN A 123 10.23 -19.60 -3.88
C ASN A 123 11.27 -18.47 -3.99
N VAL A 124 12.56 -18.76 -3.81
CA VAL A 124 13.63 -17.75 -3.86
C VAL A 124 14.22 -17.60 -5.26
N ARG A 125 14.36 -18.68 -6.03
CA ARG A 125 14.88 -18.64 -7.41
C ARG A 125 14.13 -19.64 -8.27
N ASP A 126 13.90 -19.32 -9.54
CA ASP A 126 13.29 -20.25 -10.51
C ASP A 126 14.25 -21.39 -10.90
N HIS A 127 15.55 -21.13 -10.84
CA HIS A 127 16.60 -22.08 -11.21
C HIS A 127 17.52 -22.37 -10.02
N GLN A 128 18.00 -23.62 -9.94
CA GLN A 128 18.92 -24.11 -8.92
C GLN A 128 18.38 -23.91 -7.48
N ILE A 129 17.17 -24.38 -7.20
CA ILE A 129 16.51 -24.24 -5.89
C ILE A 129 17.35 -24.87 -4.76
N ASP A 130 17.99 -26.01 -5.03
CA ASP A 130 18.70 -26.77 -4.00
C ASP A 130 19.97 -26.07 -3.50
N THR A 131 20.63 -25.29 -4.35
CA THR A 131 21.86 -24.55 -4.01
C THR A 131 21.58 -23.22 -3.31
N VAL A 132 20.31 -22.84 -3.17
CA VAL A 132 19.94 -21.60 -2.48
C VAL A 132 20.18 -21.73 -0.98
N GLU A 133 21.01 -20.84 -0.46
CA GLU A 133 21.18 -20.60 0.97
C GLU A 133 20.45 -19.33 1.37
N MET A 134 19.49 -19.45 2.30
CA MET A 134 18.66 -18.33 2.74
C MET A 134 19.48 -17.18 3.35
N TYR A 135 20.49 -17.50 4.15
CA TYR A 135 21.38 -16.51 4.76
C TYR A 135 22.23 -15.72 3.76
N ASN A 136 22.49 -16.28 2.58
CA ASN A 136 23.17 -15.57 1.49
C ASN A 136 22.20 -14.72 0.65
N CYS A 137 20.90 -14.93 0.78
CA CYS A 137 19.88 -14.20 0.03
C CYS A 137 19.34 -13.01 0.83
N PHE A 138 19.02 -13.23 2.11
CA PHE A 138 18.34 -12.27 2.97
C PHE A 138 19.00 -12.21 4.35
N ARG A 139 18.97 -11.02 4.95
CA ARG A 139 19.26 -10.82 6.37
C ARG A 139 18.10 -10.11 7.08
N PRO A 140 18.02 -10.22 8.42
CA PRO A 140 17.07 -9.43 9.21
C PRO A 140 17.18 -7.94 8.88
N ASP A 141 16.04 -7.24 8.91
CA ASP A 141 15.86 -5.83 8.57
C ASP A 141 16.11 -5.43 7.11
N ASP A 142 16.46 -6.37 6.21
CA ASP A 142 16.50 -6.10 4.78
C ASP A 142 15.09 -5.76 4.24
N ILE A 143 15.03 -4.81 3.31
CA ILE A 143 13.80 -4.49 2.57
C ILE A 143 13.82 -5.22 1.25
N ILE A 144 12.78 -6.03 1.02
CA ILE A 144 12.62 -6.87 -0.16
C ILE A 144 11.36 -6.51 -0.94
N LEU A 145 11.44 -6.68 -2.25
CA LEU A 145 10.28 -6.78 -3.13
C LEU A 145 9.97 -8.24 -3.38
N ALA A 146 8.70 -8.59 -3.24
CA ALA A 146 8.20 -9.93 -3.47
C ALA A 146 6.82 -9.88 -4.13
N VAL A 147 6.37 -11.01 -4.66
CA VAL A 147 5.02 -11.19 -5.19
C VAL A 147 4.24 -12.14 -4.28
N VAL A 148 2.96 -11.84 -4.04
CA VAL A 148 2.06 -12.73 -3.30
C VAL A 148 1.68 -13.92 -4.18
N ILE A 149 1.89 -15.14 -3.70
CA ILE A 149 1.46 -16.36 -4.38
C ILE A 149 0.04 -16.70 -3.94
N SER A 150 -0.16 -16.79 -2.63
CA SER A 150 -1.42 -17.23 -2.03
C SER A 150 -1.56 -16.68 -0.61
N LEU A 151 -2.81 -16.65 -0.13
CA LEU A 151 -3.11 -16.45 1.28
C LEU A 151 -2.98 -17.83 1.96
N GLY A 152 -1.96 -18.00 2.81
CA GLY A 152 -1.83 -19.21 3.63
C GLY A 152 -2.86 -19.25 4.78
N ASP A 153 -2.71 -20.20 5.70
CA ASP A 153 -3.77 -20.55 6.68
C ASP A 153 -4.07 -19.45 7.73
N LEU A 154 -3.05 -18.76 8.25
CA LEU A 154 -3.15 -17.93 9.46
C LEU A 154 -2.78 -16.46 9.21
N ARG A 155 -3.35 -15.85 8.17
CA ARG A 155 -2.98 -14.49 7.71
C ARG A 155 -1.46 -14.34 7.41
N ASN A 156 -0.80 -15.46 7.14
CA ASN A 156 0.56 -15.50 6.67
C ASN A 156 0.53 -15.67 5.16
N TYR A 157 0.93 -14.63 4.45
CA TYR A 157 0.97 -14.64 3.00
C TYR A 157 2.16 -15.44 2.52
N GLU A 158 1.94 -16.30 1.53
CA GLU A 158 3.04 -16.97 0.85
C GLU A 158 3.58 -16.05 -0.22
N LEU A 159 4.87 -15.76 -0.14
CA LEU A 159 5.53 -14.83 -1.02
C LEU A 159 6.58 -15.55 -1.88
N SER A 160 6.74 -15.06 -3.11
CA SER A 160 7.81 -15.46 -4.01
C SER A 160 8.74 -14.30 -4.30
N THR A 161 10.01 -14.62 -4.41
CA THR A 161 11.04 -13.72 -4.94
C THR A 161 11.70 -14.30 -6.19
N ALA A 162 11.13 -15.33 -6.81
CA ALA A 162 11.82 -16.12 -7.82
C ALA A 162 12.31 -15.29 -9.04
N GLY A 163 11.49 -14.32 -9.47
CA GLY A 163 11.81 -13.40 -10.58
C GLY A 163 13.00 -12.47 -10.34
N SER A 164 13.48 -11.86 -11.42
CA SER A 164 14.70 -11.03 -11.44
C SER A 164 14.49 -9.64 -10.85
N GLU A 165 13.28 -9.12 -10.97
CA GLU A 165 12.79 -7.88 -10.38
C GLU A 165 12.52 -8.00 -8.87
N PHE A 166 12.49 -9.23 -8.33
CA PHE A 166 12.18 -9.50 -6.92
C PHE A 166 13.44 -9.90 -6.14
N GLY A 167 13.49 -9.47 -4.88
CA GLY A 167 14.67 -9.61 -4.03
C GLY A 167 14.91 -8.39 -3.16
N VAL A 168 16.12 -8.27 -2.64
CA VAL A 168 16.58 -7.18 -1.77
C VAL A 168 16.73 -5.89 -2.58
N VAL A 169 16.07 -4.84 -2.11
CA VAL A 169 16.12 -3.48 -2.68
C VAL A 169 16.99 -2.57 -1.83
N THR A 170 16.83 -2.64 -0.52
CA THR A 170 17.59 -1.82 0.42
C THR A 170 18.09 -2.71 1.54
N ALA A 171 19.38 -2.60 1.82
CA ALA A 171 20.05 -3.33 2.87
C ALA A 171 21.13 -2.46 3.50
N TYR A 172 21.48 -2.80 4.74
CA TYR A 172 22.54 -2.16 5.49
C TYR A 172 23.58 -3.21 5.88
N CYS A 173 24.85 -2.82 5.96
CA CYS A 173 25.86 -3.70 6.53
C CYS A 173 25.70 -3.77 8.06
N GLU A 174 26.43 -4.67 8.71
CA GLU A 174 26.45 -4.82 10.17
C GLU A 174 26.85 -3.53 10.91
N GLU A 175 27.62 -2.65 10.26
CA GLU A 175 28.05 -1.35 10.80
C GLU A 175 27.02 -0.23 10.55
N GLY A 176 25.91 -0.52 9.87
CA GLY A 176 24.84 0.45 9.58
C GLY A 176 25.04 1.30 8.31
N HIS A 177 26.06 1.04 7.49
CA HIS A 177 26.24 1.73 6.22
C HIS A 177 25.31 1.14 5.12
N PRO A 178 24.74 1.99 4.24
CA PRO A 178 23.88 1.52 3.16
C PRO A 178 24.67 0.72 2.12
N LEU A 179 24.13 -0.44 1.73
CA LEU A 179 24.69 -1.30 0.71
C LEU A 179 24.20 -0.89 -0.69
N VAL A 180 25.10 -0.86 -1.67
CA VAL A 180 24.76 -0.63 -3.09
C VAL A 180 24.83 -1.94 -3.88
N PRO A 181 23.90 -2.19 -4.82
CA PRO A 181 23.93 -3.39 -5.64
C PRO A 181 25.16 -3.39 -6.55
N ALA A 182 25.97 -4.46 -6.49
CA ALA A 182 27.13 -4.65 -7.37
C ALA A 182 26.85 -5.67 -8.46
N SER A 183 26.13 -6.74 -8.12
CA SER A 183 25.68 -7.79 -9.03
C SER A 183 24.35 -8.37 -8.54
N TRP A 184 23.78 -9.29 -9.30
CA TRP A 184 22.55 -10.02 -8.95
C TRP A 184 22.63 -10.79 -7.61
N THR A 185 23.83 -11.10 -7.15
CA THR A 185 24.07 -11.93 -5.96
C THR A 185 24.83 -11.20 -4.85
N THR A 186 25.19 -9.93 -5.07
CA THR A 186 26.17 -9.26 -4.22
C THR A 186 25.89 -7.77 -4.13
N MET A 187 25.88 -7.28 -2.89
CA MET A 187 25.86 -5.85 -2.58
C MET A 187 27.17 -5.46 -1.93
N LYS A 188 27.63 -4.25 -2.22
CA LYS A 188 28.88 -3.71 -1.67
C LYS A 188 28.61 -2.46 -0.86
N CYS A 189 29.33 -2.33 0.24
CA CYS A 189 29.48 -1.09 0.98
C CYS A 189 30.94 -0.61 0.78
N LYS A 190 31.26 0.58 1.30
CA LYS A 190 32.65 1.05 1.42
C LYS A 190 33.52 0.10 2.24
N CYS A 191 32.96 -0.56 3.25
CA CYS A 191 33.73 -1.41 4.17
C CYS A 191 33.80 -2.89 3.76
N ARG A 192 32.71 -3.44 3.21
CA ARG A 192 32.57 -4.89 2.98
C ARG A 192 31.70 -5.21 1.77
N ILE A 193 31.92 -6.39 1.21
CA ILE A 193 31.10 -7.01 0.16
C ILE A 193 30.29 -8.13 0.80
N GLU A 194 28.98 -8.12 0.60
CA GLU A 194 28.05 -9.10 1.17
C GLU A 194 27.18 -9.74 0.10
N LYS A 195 26.87 -11.03 0.27
CA LYS A 195 25.94 -11.74 -0.61
C LYS A 195 24.50 -11.40 -0.23
N ARG A 196 23.69 -11.07 -1.22
CA ARG A 196 22.24 -10.86 -1.14
C ARG A 196 21.60 -11.25 -2.46
N LYS A 197 20.33 -11.65 -2.46
CA LYS A 197 19.57 -11.80 -3.71
C LYS A 197 19.08 -10.42 -4.13
N VAL A 198 19.81 -9.76 -5.01
CA VAL A 198 19.55 -8.36 -5.37
C VAL A 198 18.43 -8.29 -6.40
N ALA A 199 17.44 -7.44 -6.15
CA ALA A 199 16.39 -7.12 -7.11
C ALA A 199 16.92 -6.17 -8.19
N LYS A 200 16.55 -6.41 -9.45
CA LYS A 200 16.74 -5.39 -10.49
C LYS A 200 15.68 -4.31 -10.36
N VAL A 201 16.01 -3.26 -9.63
CA VAL A 201 15.23 -2.04 -9.61
C VAL A 201 15.41 -1.31 -10.95
N MET A 202 14.39 -1.42 -11.82
CA MET A 202 14.29 -0.50 -12.95
C MET A 202 13.85 0.86 -12.42
N PRO A 203 14.57 1.95 -12.70
CA PRO A 203 14.06 3.27 -12.39
C PRO A 203 12.73 3.47 -13.11
N PRO A 204 11.72 4.08 -12.47
CA PRO A 204 10.48 4.40 -13.15
C PRO A 204 10.81 5.24 -14.38
N LYS A 205 10.27 4.85 -15.54
CA LYS A 205 10.37 5.67 -16.75
C LYS A 205 9.65 6.99 -16.44
N SER A 206 10.42 8.08 -16.38
CA SER A 206 9.92 9.45 -16.27
C SER A 206 9.11 9.85 -17.49
#